data_AF-A0A352X7F6-F1
#
_entry.id   AF-A0A352X7F6-F1
#
_cell.length_a   1.000
_cell.length_b   1.000
_cell.length_c   1.000
_cell.angle_alpha   90.00
_cell.angle_beta   90.00
_cell.angle_gamma   90.00
#
_symmetry.space_group_name_H-M   'P 1'
#
loop_
_entity.id
_entity.type
_entity.pdbx_description
1 polymer ?
#
loop_
_entity_poly.entity_id
_entity_poly.type
_entity_poly.pdbx_seq_one_letter_code
_entity_poly.pdbx_strand_id
1 'polypeptide(L)'
;MSLIIPDSRVFGWLGNDDKNIPYYLHALNLYWGGDERVKPAMKKFLEVAKRLEVQPDYWSEIIRTKAWRHTLVGCTCILVSRNPSYFQDLQFSFKQGNWVSPQIAVTMGIVHPHLSRKFFREYLSSIVPAQKAKEVTSAQWVLNKLDDSSYSNEFDWNSPLDKDDSDIAKSVVENHWNFWLNLGFVVDNGI
;
A
#
# COMPACT_ATOMS: atom_id res chain seq x y z
N MET A 1 -14.85 18.25 -4.85
CA MET A 1 -15.45 16.94 -4.48
C MET A 1 -15.38 16.81 -2.97
N SER A 2 -16.53 16.67 -2.30
CA SER A 2 -16.58 16.36 -0.87
C SER A 2 -15.95 15.00 -0.61
N LEU A 3 -15.16 14.88 0.45
CA LEU A 3 -14.58 13.61 0.89
C LEU A 3 -15.70 12.71 1.40
N ILE A 4 -16.12 11.76 0.58
CA ILE A 4 -17.02 10.69 1.02
C ILE A 4 -16.20 9.81 1.97
N ILE A 5 -16.65 9.70 3.23
CA ILE A 5 -16.17 8.66 4.13
C ILE A 5 -16.98 7.42 3.77
N PRO A 6 -16.36 6.36 3.20
CA PRO A 6 -17.09 5.14 2.87
C PRO A 6 -17.67 4.55 4.13
N ASP A 7 -18.81 3.87 4.01
CA ASP A 7 -19.37 3.16 5.15
C ASP A 7 -18.39 2.08 5.68
N SER A 8 -18.65 1.61 6.90
CA SER A 8 -17.77 0.70 7.64
C SER A 8 -17.99 -0.79 7.31
N ARG A 9 -18.80 -1.14 6.31
CA ARG A 9 -19.21 -2.55 6.08
C ARG A 9 -18.05 -3.46 5.72
N VAL A 10 -17.01 -2.93 5.08
CA VAL A 10 -15.78 -3.68 4.79
C VAL A 10 -15.13 -4.24 6.06
N PHE A 11 -15.18 -3.50 7.17
CA PHE A 11 -14.68 -3.97 8.46
C PHE A 11 -15.59 -5.03 9.08
N GLY A 12 -16.91 -4.91 8.86
CA GLY A 12 -17.86 -5.95 9.27
C GLY A 12 -17.66 -7.27 8.53
N TRP A 13 -17.30 -7.24 7.24
CA TRP A 13 -16.97 -8.45 6.48
C TRP A 13 -15.63 -9.06 6.94
N LEU A 14 -14.65 -8.20 7.21
CA LEU A 14 -13.32 -8.61 7.62
C LEU A 14 -13.30 -9.16 9.06
N GLY A 15 -14.05 -8.57 9.98
CA GLY A 15 -14.21 -9.05 11.35
C GLY A 15 -12.93 -8.98 12.20
N ASN A 16 -12.92 -9.79 13.26
CA ASN A 16 -11.80 -9.92 14.20
C ASN A 16 -11.22 -11.34 14.17
N ASP A 17 -9.98 -11.49 14.64
CA ASP A 17 -9.35 -12.79 14.85
C ASP A 17 -9.86 -13.52 16.12
N ASP A 18 -9.27 -14.68 16.41
CA ASP A 18 -9.57 -15.50 17.60
C ASP A 18 -9.33 -14.80 18.93
N LYS A 19 -8.49 -13.75 18.92
CA LYS A 19 -8.14 -12.91 20.08
C LYS A 19 -8.91 -11.59 20.10
N ASN A 20 -9.94 -11.47 19.25
CA ASN A 20 -10.75 -10.26 19.09
C ASN A 20 -9.96 -9.04 18.58
N ILE A 21 -8.85 -9.26 17.85
CA ILE A 21 -8.07 -8.21 17.19
C ILE A 21 -8.66 -7.96 15.80
N PRO A 22 -8.95 -6.69 15.43
CA PRO A 22 -9.42 -6.37 14.08
C PRO A 22 -8.43 -6.78 12.99
N TYR A 23 -8.90 -7.56 12.02
CA TYR A 23 -8.05 -8.13 10.96
C TYR A 23 -7.26 -7.08 10.16
N TYR A 24 -7.78 -5.85 10.02
CA TYR A 24 -7.08 -4.78 9.31
C TYR A 24 -5.76 -4.37 9.98
N LEU A 25 -5.60 -4.60 11.30
CA LEU A 25 -4.35 -4.31 12.01
C LEU A 25 -3.24 -5.30 11.68
N HIS A 26 -3.60 -6.54 11.31
CA HIS A 26 -2.62 -7.51 10.82
C HIS A 26 -1.98 -7.01 9.52
N ALA A 27 -2.78 -6.39 8.64
CA ALA A 27 -2.27 -5.80 7.40
C ALA A 27 -1.36 -4.59 7.66
N LEU A 28 -1.52 -3.84 8.75
CA LEU A 28 -0.71 -2.65 9.02
C LEU A 28 0.75 -3.01 9.32
N ASN A 29 0.95 -3.89 10.30
CA ASN A 29 2.26 -4.23 10.86
C ASN A 29 2.81 -5.57 10.35
N LEU A 30 2.10 -6.25 9.44
CA LEU A 30 2.44 -7.60 8.99
C LEU A 30 2.57 -8.59 10.15
N TYR A 31 1.95 -8.28 11.29
CA TYR A 31 1.92 -9.15 12.46
C TYR A 31 0.79 -10.18 12.29
N TRP A 32 1.06 -11.20 11.47
CA TRP A 32 0.07 -12.22 11.14
C TRP A 32 0.17 -13.40 12.12
N GLY A 33 1.08 -13.36 13.09
CA GLY A 33 1.19 -14.35 14.17
C GLY A 33 1.95 -15.62 13.80
N GLY A 34 2.92 -15.51 12.86
CA GLY A 34 3.71 -16.62 12.34
C GLY A 34 3.10 -17.26 11.09
N ASP A 35 3.87 -18.10 10.39
CA ASP A 35 3.50 -18.70 9.09
C ASP A 35 2.16 -19.45 9.12
N GLU A 36 1.85 -20.09 10.25
CA GLU A 36 0.60 -20.87 10.41
C GLU A 36 -0.66 -20.00 10.34
N ARG A 37 -0.57 -18.74 10.78
CA ARG A 37 -1.69 -17.80 10.81
C ARG A 37 -1.75 -16.91 9.56
N VAL A 38 -0.72 -16.93 8.72
CA VAL A 38 -0.70 -16.17 7.47
C VAL A 38 -1.81 -16.64 6.51
N LYS A 39 -1.92 -17.96 6.30
CA LYS A 39 -2.90 -18.55 5.38
C LYS A 39 -4.36 -18.23 5.76
N PRO A 40 -4.81 -18.39 7.03
CA PRO A 40 -6.14 -17.97 7.45
C PRO A 40 -6.44 -16.50 7.19
N ALA A 41 -5.51 -15.60 7.51
CA ALA A 41 -5.68 -14.18 7.28
C ALA A 41 -5.74 -13.84 5.78
N MET A 42 -4.92 -14.50 4.94
CA MET A 42 -4.96 -14.30 3.48
C MET A 42 -6.32 -14.73 2.92
N LYS A 43 -6.83 -15.89 3.36
CA LYS A 43 -8.15 -16.38 2.98
C LYS A 43 -9.24 -15.37 3.35
N LYS A 44 -9.15 -14.76 4.53
CA LYS A 44 -10.12 -13.77 4.98
C LYS A 44 -10.10 -12.51 4.12
N PHE A 45 -8.93 -11.96 3.81
CA PHE A 45 -8.82 -10.83 2.89
C PHE A 45 -9.27 -11.18 1.47
N LEU A 46 -9.02 -12.40 1.00
CA LEU A 46 -9.47 -12.85 -0.33
C LEU A 46 -11.00 -12.96 -0.40
N GLU A 47 -11.65 -13.42 0.67
CA GLU A 47 -13.12 -13.42 0.76
C GLU A 47 -13.70 -12.00 0.70
N VAL A 48 -13.05 -11.04 1.37
CA VAL A 48 -13.43 -9.62 1.30
C VAL A 48 -13.20 -9.06 -0.11
N ALA A 49 -12.06 -9.38 -0.74
CA ALA A 49 -11.77 -8.97 -2.11
C ALA A 49 -12.85 -9.43 -3.09
N LYS A 50 -13.30 -10.69 -3.02
CA LYS A 50 -14.41 -11.21 -3.85
C LYS A 50 -15.72 -10.45 -3.65
N ARG A 51 -15.99 -9.94 -2.44
CA ARG A 51 -17.16 -9.09 -2.17
C ARG A 51 -17.00 -7.68 -2.70
N LEU A 52 -15.77 -7.17 -2.74
CA LEU A 52 -15.46 -5.87 -3.33
C LEU A 52 -15.49 -5.92 -4.86
N GLU A 53 -15.14 -7.05 -5.48
CA GLU A 53 -15.24 -7.25 -6.94
C GLU A 53 -16.65 -7.03 -7.48
N VAL A 54 -17.68 -7.42 -6.71
CA VAL A 54 -19.07 -7.17 -7.10
C VAL A 54 -19.55 -5.74 -6.82
N GLN A 55 -18.72 -4.91 -6.20
CA GLN A 55 -19.00 -3.51 -5.85
C GLN A 55 -17.78 -2.61 -6.14
N PRO A 56 -17.37 -2.51 -7.42
CA PRO A 56 -16.12 -1.83 -7.81
C PRO A 56 -16.09 -0.35 -7.41
N ASP A 57 -17.21 0.36 -7.50
CA ASP A 57 -17.31 1.76 -7.09
C ASP A 57 -16.97 1.93 -5.60
N TYR A 58 -17.50 1.05 -4.75
CA TYR A 58 -17.19 1.05 -3.32
C TYR A 58 -15.73 0.67 -3.06
N TRP A 59 -15.15 -0.23 -3.84
CA TRP A 59 -13.72 -0.55 -3.70
C TRP A 59 -12.86 0.68 -4.04
N SER A 60 -13.16 1.38 -5.13
CA SER A 60 -12.51 2.65 -5.46
C SER A 60 -12.68 3.69 -4.35
N GLU A 61 -13.86 3.81 -3.76
CA GLU A 61 -14.11 4.72 -2.62
C GLU A 61 -13.21 4.41 -1.40
N ILE A 62 -13.10 3.15 -1.00
CA ILE A 62 -12.25 2.77 0.15
C ILE A 62 -10.75 2.95 -0.12
N ILE A 63 -10.31 2.96 -1.38
CA ILE A 63 -8.92 3.27 -1.74
C ILE A 63 -8.67 4.78 -1.72
N ARG A 64 -9.60 5.57 -2.28
CA ARG A 64 -9.46 7.02 -2.48
C ARG A 64 -9.76 7.85 -1.22
N THR A 65 -10.38 7.27 -0.19
CA THR A 65 -10.67 7.97 1.07
C THR A 65 -9.41 8.39 1.83
N LYS A 66 -9.54 9.40 2.71
CA LYS A 66 -8.49 9.79 3.68
C LYS A 66 -8.44 8.89 4.91
N ALA A 67 -9.42 8.01 5.09
CA ALA A 67 -9.43 7.06 6.20
C ALA A 67 -8.41 5.94 5.93
N TRP A 68 -7.22 6.06 6.51
CA TRP A 68 -6.10 5.14 6.29
C TRP A 68 -6.46 3.65 6.49
N ARG A 69 -7.38 3.35 7.41
CA ARG A 69 -7.84 1.98 7.70
C ARG A 69 -8.54 1.36 6.48
N HIS A 70 -9.41 2.12 5.82
CA HIS A 70 -10.10 1.70 4.61
C HIS A 70 -9.09 1.52 3.47
N THR A 71 -8.20 2.49 3.27
CA THR A 71 -7.18 2.43 2.22
C THR A 71 -6.28 1.21 2.39
N LEU A 72 -5.87 0.92 3.63
CA LEU A 72 -5.07 -0.25 3.96
C LEU A 72 -5.78 -1.56 3.57
N VAL A 73 -7.06 -1.70 3.96
CA VAL A 73 -7.86 -2.88 3.59
C VAL A 73 -8.01 -2.99 2.08
N GLY A 74 -8.28 -1.88 1.39
CA GLY A 74 -8.37 -1.84 -0.07
C GLY A 74 -7.07 -2.31 -0.74
N CYS A 75 -5.92 -1.81 -0.29
CA CYS A 75 -4.59 -2.21 -0.76
C CYS A 75 -4.32 -3.70 -0.52
N THR A 76 -4.60 -4.20 0.69
CA THR A 76 -4.41 -5.61 1.02
C THR A 76 -5.32 -6.51 0.19
N CYS A 77 -6.57 -6.12 -0.03
CA CYS A 77 -7.48 -6.84 -0.92
C CYS A 77 -6.96 -6.88 -2.36
N ILE A 78 -6.39 -5.78 -2.87
CA ILE A 78 -5.77 -5.74 -4.21
C ILE A 78 -4.59 -6.71 -4.27
N LEU A 79 -3.72 -6.69 -3.27
CA LEU A 79 -2.57 -7.59 -3.19
C LEU A 79 -3.02 -9.05 -3.19
N VAL A 80 -3.89 -9.47 -2.26
CA VAL A 80 -4.29 -10.90 -2.19
C VAL A 80 -5.09 -11.39 -3.40
N SER A 81 -5.86 -10.52 -4.06
CA SER A 81 -6.62 -10.88 -5.28
C SER A 81 -5.83 -10.68 -6.57
N ARG A 82 -4.69 -9.99 -6.52
CA ARG A 82 -3.90 -9.56 -7.67
C ARG A 82 -4.72 -8.78 -8.70
N ASN A 83 -5.71 -8.01 -8.26
CA ASN A 83 -6.60 -7.27 -9.15
C ASN A 83 -5.90 -6.03 -9.75
N PRO A 84 -5.68 -5.96 -11.08
CA PRO A 84 -4.95 -4.86 -11.70
C PRO A 84 -5.82 -3.62 -12.00
N SER A 85 -7.10 -3.60 -11.63
CA SER A 85 -8.02 -2.56 -12.11
C SER A 85 -7.88 -1.21 -11.39
N TYR A 86 -7.14 -1.17 -10.28
CA TYR A 86 -7.19 -0.06 -9.31
C TYR A 86 -5.95 0.84 -9.29
N PHE A 87 -5.07 0.73 -10.29
CA PHE A 87 -3.83 1.52 -10.33
C PHE A 87 -4.06 3.04 -10.24
N GLN A 88 -5.06 3.56 -10.96
CA GLN A 88 -5.39 5.00 -10.95
C GLN A 88 -5.88 5.47 -9.57
N ASP A 89 -6.57 4.61 -8.82
CA ASP A 89 -7.09 4.91 -7.48
C ASP A 89 -5.95 4.96 -6.46
N LEU A 90 -5.01 4.02 -6.57
CA LEU A 90 -3.79 4.00 -5.78
C LEU A 90 -2.94 5.25 -6.07
N GLN A 91 -2.75 5.62 -7.35
CA GLN A 91 -2.05 6.85 -7.72
C GLN A 91 -2.72 8.09 -7.13
N PHE A 92 -4.05 8.17 -7.21
CA PHE A 92 -4.79 9.29 -6.64
C PHE A 92 -4.55 9.38 -5.13
N SER A 93 -4.74 8.27 -4.41
CA SER A 93 -4.58 8.21 -2.95
C SER A 93 -3.15 8.55 -2.52
N PHE A 94 -2.15 8.03 -3.24
CA PHE A 94 -0.74 8.32 -3.00
C PHE A 94 -0.41 9.81 -3.14
N LYS A 95 -0.88 10.47 -4.22
CA LYS A 95 -0.64 11.91 -4.44
C LYS A 95 -1.28 12.80 -3.37
N GLN A 96 -2.43 12.39 -2.84
CA GLN A 96 -3.14 13.14 -1.79
C GLN A 96 -2.42 13.09 -0.44
N GLY A 97 -1.52 12.13 -0.24
CA GLY A 97 -0.84 11.88 1.02
C GLY A 97 -1.73 11.09 1.98
N ASN A 98 -1.25 9.94 2.42
CA ASN A 98 -1.96 9.04 3.32
C ASN A 98 -1.00 8.50 4.38
N TRP A 99 -1.53 8.19 5.56
CA TRP A 99 -0.71 7.58 6.60
C TRP A 99 -0.13 6.22 6.16
N VAL A 100 -0.83 5.53 5.26
CA VAL A 100 -0.40 4.27 4.65
C VAL A 100 0.19 4.44 3.23
N SER A 101 0.74 5.62 2.91
CA SER A 101 1.48 5.85 1.64
C SER A 101 2.53 4.76 1.31
N PRO A 102 3.32 4.24 2.28
CA PRO A 102 4.23 3.12 2.02
C PRO A 102 3.53 1.86 1.48
N GLN A 103 2.40 1.47 2.08
CA GLN A 103 1.63 0.30 1.66
C GLN A 103 0.96 0.52 0.30
N ILE A 104 0.50 1.75 0.02
CA ILE A 104 0.00 2.12 -1.31
C ILE A 104 1.11 1.94 -2.35
N ALA A 105 2.31 2.47 -2.08
CA ALA A 105 3.45 2.36 -2.99
C ALA A 105 3.84 0.90 -3.25
N VAL A 106 3.91 0.07 -2.21
CA VAL A 106 4.20 -1.36 -2.36
C VAL A 106 3.12 -2.07 -3.17
N THR A 107 1.83 -1.78 -2.91
CA THR A 107 0.71 -2.33 -3.68
C THR A 107 0.85 -2.01 -5.16
N MET A 108 1.15 -0.74 -5.48
CA MET A 108 1.41 -0.30 -6.84
C MET A 108 2.61 -1.06 -7.44
N GLY A 109 3.74 -1.10 -6.75
CA GLY A 109 4.96 -1.73 -7.26
C GLY A 109 4.81 -3.23 -7.54
N ILE A 110 4.11 -3.95 -6.65
CA ILE A 110 3.93 -5.40 -6.79
C ILE A 110 2.90 -5.75 -7.86
N VAL A 111 1.75 -5.06 -7.89
CA VAL A 111 0.65 -5.41 -8.81
C VAL A 111 0.83 -4.73 -10.18
N HIS A 112 1.57 -3.63 -10.23
CA HIS A 112 1.75 -2.78 -11.42
C HIS A 112 3.20 -2.34 -11.62
N PRO A 113 4.19 -3.25 -11.73
CA PRO A 113 5.59 -2.87 -11.76
C PRO A 113 5.93 -1.85 -12.87
N HIS A 114 5.49 -2.10 -14.12
CA HIS A 114 5.77 -1.18 -15.24
C HIS A 114 5.15 0.21 -15.07
N LEU A 115 3.87 0.27 -14.70
CA LEU A 115 3.17 1.54 -14.53
C LEU A 115 3.73 2.31 -13.32
N SER A 116 4.11 1.58 -12.26
CA SER A 116 4.71 2.14 -11.05
C SER A 116 6.08 2.75 -11.30
N ARG A 117 6.95 2.10 -12.09
CA ARG A 117 8.25 2.66 -12.48
C ARG A 117 8.08 4.04 -13.12
N LYS A 118 7.24 4.12 -14.15
CA LYS A 118 6.95 5.38 -14.85
C LYS A 118 6.40 6.43 -13.88
N PHE A 119 5.39 6.05 -13.10
CA PHE A 119 4.75 6.94 -12.15
C PHE A 119 5.72 7.50 -11.10
N PHE A 120 6.52 6.65 -10.46
CA PHE A 120 7.41 7.09 -9.38
C PHE A 120 8.56 7.95 -9.91
N ARG A 121 9.10 7.67 -11.11
CA ARG A 121 10.10 8.55 -11.76
C ARG A 121 9.52 9.95 -12.01
N GLU A 122 8.32 10.02 -12.58
CA GLU A 122 7.62 11.28 -12.83
C GLU A 122 7.32 12.01 -11.51
N TYR A 123 6.79 11.28 -10.51
CA TYR A 123 6.46 11.82 -9.19
C TYR A 123 7.68 12.45 -8.52
N LEU A 124 8.80 11.73 -8.44
CA LEU A 124 10.04 12.19 -7.81
C LEU A 124 10.67 13.36 -8.56
N SER A 125 10.53 13.44 -9.89
CA SER A 125 11.01 14.56 -10.69
C SER A 125 10.20 15.85 -10.53
N SER A 126 8.93 15.74 -10.10
CA SER A 126 7.97 16.84 -10.10
C SER A 126 7.71 17.45 -8.72
N ILE A 127 8.17 16.78 -7.65
CA ILE A 127 7.78 17.14 -6.28
C ILE A 127 8.89 17.87 -5.53
N VAL A 128 8.50 18.83 -4.70
CA VAL A 128 9.39 19.47 -3.73
C VAL A 128 9.50 18.55 -2.50
N PRO A 129 10.68 17.97 -2.21
CA PRO A 129 10.80 16.89 -1.21
C PRO A 129 10.37 17.30 0.21
N ALA A 130 10.61 18.57 0.56
CA ALA A 130 10.41 19.13 1.90
C ALA A 130 8.97 19.11 2.45
N GLN A 131 7.97 18.64 1.70
CA GLN A 131 6.57 18.64 2.14
C GLN A 131 5.91 17.25 2.15
N LYS A 132 6.60 16.20 1.69
CA LYS A 132 6.03 14.84 1.53
C LYS A 132 7.07 13.75 1.75
N ALA A 133 7.81 13.82 2.85
CA ALA A 133 8.92 12.90 3.13
C ALA A 133 8.51 11.43 3.04
N LYS A 134 7.34 11.08 3.60
CA LYS A 134 6.78 9.72 3.55
C LYS A 134 6.55 9.22 2.13
N GLU A 135 5.88 10.00 1.28
CA GLU A 135 5.58 9.62 -0.10
C GLU A 135 6.86 9.58 -0.94
N VAL A 136 7.73 10.58 -0.80
CA VAL A 136 8.99 10.66 -1.55
C VAL A 136 9.86 9.46 -1.25
N THR A 137 10.07 9.14 0.04
CA THR A 137 10.84 7.97 0.44
C THR A 137 10.15 6.68 -0.01
N SER A 138 8.83 6.57 0.11
CA SER A 138 8.11 5.37 -0.34
C SER A 138 8.27 5.13 -1.85
N ALA A 139 8.11 6.18 -2.66
CA ALA A 139 8.27 6.13 -4.11
C ALA A 139 9.70 5.76 -4.51
N GLN A 140 10.71 6.39 -3.89
CA GLN A 140 12.12 6.08 -4.13
C GLN A 140 12.45 4.63 -3.80
N TRP A 141 12.03 4.15 -2.63
CA TRP A 141 12.36 2.79 -2.19
C TRP A 141 11.69 1.73 -3.04
N VAL A 142 10.41 1.92 -3.41
CA VAL A 142 9.76 1.00 -4.35
C VAL A 142 10.41 1.07 -5.73
N LEU A 143 10.80 2.26 -6.21
CA LEU A 143 11.51 2.39 -7.48
C LEU A 143 12.85 1.64 -7.47
N ASN A 144 13.63 1.71 -6.39
CA ASN A 144 14.87 0.95 -6.21
C ASN A 144 14.63 -0.56 -6.31
N LYS A 145 13.55 -1.06 -5.68
CA LYS A 145 13.18 -2.48 -5.75
C LYS A 145 12.74 -2.90 -7.15
N LEU A 146 12.13 -1.99 -7.92
CA LEU A 146 11.66 -2.25 -9.27
C LEU A 146 12.78 -2.19 -10.32
N ASP A 147 13.75 -1.28 -10.16
CA ASP A 147 14.79 -1.04 -11.16
C ASP A 147 16.11 -1.77 -10.87
N ASP A 148 16.16 -2.59 -9.81
CA ASP A 148 17.35 -3.30 -9.30
C ASP A 148 18.61 -2.42 -9.29
N SER A 149 18.41 -1.13 -8.98
CA SER A 149 19.42 -0.09 -9.02
C SER A 149 19.18 0.90 -7.89
N SER A 150 20.25 1.50 -7.39
CA SER A 150 20.17 2.55 -6.39
C SER A 150 19.80 3.87 -7.07
N TYR A 151 18.51 4.11 -7.28
CA TYR A 151 18.00 5.46 -7.50
C TYR A 151 18.26 6.29 -6.23
N SER A 152 19.38 7.01 -6.22
CA SER A 152 19.84 7.81 -5.09
C SER A 152 19.52 9.28 -5.32
N ASN A 153 18.30 9.69 -4.98
CA ASN A 153 18.10 11.07 -4.59
C ASN A 153 18.43 11.13 -3.09
N GLU A 154 19.51 11.81 -2.75
CA GLU A 154 19.76 12.22 -1.37
C GLU A 154 18.81 13.38 -1.07
N PHE A 155 17.91 13.16 -0.11
CA PHE A 155 16.99 14.19 0.36
C PHE A 155 17.51 14.74 1.67
N ASP A 156 17.79 16.05 1.68
CA ASP A 156 18.08 16.77 2.91
C ASP A 156 16.75 17.16 3.57
N TRP A 157 16.43 16.52 4.70
CA TRP A 157 15.17 16.74 5.40
C TRP A 157 15.27 17.99 6.27
N ASN A 158 14.43 18.98 5.96
CA ASN A 158 14.44 20.27 6.65
C ASN A 158 14.00 20.19 8.13
N SER A 159 13.43 19.08 8.58
CA SER A 159 13.01 18.88 9.97
C SER A 159 13.26 17.46 10.48
N PRO A 160 13.43 17.27 11.82
CA PRO A 160 13.49 15.94 12.43
C PRO A 160 12.23 15.10 12.18
N LEU A 161 11.05 15.72 12.11
CA LEU A 161 9.79 15.01 11.84
C LEU A 161 9.77 14.43 10.42
N ASP A 162 10.26 15.17 9.43
CA ASP A 162 10.38 14.67 8.05
C ASP A 162 11.36 13.51 7.95
N LYS A 163 12.45 13.57 8.72
CA LYS A 163 13.41 12.47 8.82
C LYS A 163 12.77 11.22 9.44
N ASP A 164 12.06 11.37 10.54
CA ASP A 164 11.35 10.26 11.19
C ASP A 164 10.31 9.63 10.24
N ASP A 165 9.53 10.46 9.54
CA ASP A 165 8.55 9.99 8.56
C ASP A 165 9.21 9.25 7.39
N SER A 166 10.37 9.71 6.93
CA SER A 166 11.18 9.03 5.93
C SER A 166 11.69 7.67 6.44
N ASP A 167 12.26 7.62 7.65
CA ASP A 167 12.81 6.39 8.23
C ASP A 167 11.72 5.33 8.46
N ILE A 168 10.53 5.76 8.91
CA ILE A 168 9.35 4.91 9.02
C ILE A 168 8.93 4.41 7.63
N ALA A 169 8.82 5.30 6.64
CA ALA A 169 8.41 4.93 5.29
C ALA A 169 9.33 3.87 4.69
N LYS A 170 10.65 4.06 4.80
CA LYS A 170 11.67 3.11 4.36
C LYS A 170 11.48 1.74 5.01
N SER A 171 11.36 1.70 6.34
CA SER A 171 11.16 0.46 7.10
C SER A 171 9.88 -0.27 6.67
N VAL A 172 8.77 0.47 6.53
CA VAL A 172 7.49 -0.11 6.13
C VAL A 172 7.55 -0.66 4.70
N VAL A 173 8.13 0.08 3.75
CA VAL A 173 8.31 -0.42 2.36
C VAL A 173 9.12 -1.71 2.36
N GLU A 174 10.27 -1.74 3.04
CA GLU A 174 11.15 -2.91 3.07
C GLU A 174 10.43 -4.14 3.62
N ASN A 175 9.76 -3.99 4.77
CA ASN A 175 9.04 -5.07 5.42
C ASN A 175 7.87 -5.59 4.57
N HIS A 176 7.06 -4.68 4.02
CA HIS A 176 5.92 -5.05 3.17
C HIS A 176 6.37 -5.71 1.87
N TRP A 177 7.37 -5.14 1.20
CA TRP A 177 7.91 -5.70 -0.03
C TRP A 177 8.36 -7.15 0.16
N ASN A 178 9.22 -7.38 1.16
CA ASN A 178 9.77 -8.71 1.44
C ASN A 178 8.67 -9.69 1.86
N PHE A 179 7.72 -9.27 2.71
CA PHE A 179 6.59 -10.11 3.11
C PHE A 179 5.78 -10.59 1.91
N TRP A 180 5.37 -9.68 1.01
CA TRP A 180 4.55 -10.07 -0.14
C TRP A 180 5.35 -10.93 -1.13
N LEU A 181 6.62 -10.64 -1.39
CA LEU A 181 7.45 -11.51 -2.24
C LEU A 181 7.59 -12.93 -1.66
N ASN A 182 7.82 -13.06 -0.35
CA ASN A 182 7.95 -14.35 0.32
C ASN A 182 6.67 -15.21 0.24
N LEU A 183 5.51 -14.58 0.05
CA LEU A 183 4.24 -15.28 -0.18
C LEU A 183 4.03 -15.72 -1.64
N GLY A 184 5.08 -15.65 -2.48
CA GLY A 184 5.04 -16.10 -3.87
C GLY A 184 4.41 -15.08 -4.82
N PHE A 185 4.41 -13.80 -4.45
CA PHE A 185 4.07 -12.72 -5.38
C PHE A 185 5.30 -12.44 -6.24
N VAL A 186 5.27 -12.87 -7.49
CA VAL A 186 6.32 -12.59 -8.46
C VAL A 186 6.08 -11.20 -9.04
N VAL A 187 7.06 -10.31 -8.88
CA VAL A 187 7.11 -9.06 -9.64
C VAL A 187 7.55 -9.44 -11.05
N ASP A 188 6.61 -9.44 -11.99
CA ASP A 188 6.97 -9.66 -13.39
C ASP A 188 7.76 -8.44 -13.88
N ASN A 189 9.05 -8.64 -14.10
CA ASN A 189 9.96 -7.58 -14.52
C ASN A 189 9.85 -7.25 -16.00
N GLY A 190 9.02 -7.99 -16.77
CA GLY A 190 8.66 -7.72 -18.17
C GLY A 190 9.75 -7.02 -18.96
N ILE A 191 10.68 -7.81 -19.49
CA ILE A 191 11.65 -7.36 -20.50
C ILE A 191 10.90 -6.82 -21.72
#